data_AF-A0A2G9TZ68-F1
#
_entry.id   AF-A0A2G9TZ68-F1
#
_cell.length_a   1.000
_cell.length_b   1.000
_cell.length_c   1.000
_cell.angle_alpha   90.00
_cell.angle_beta   90.00
_cell.angle_gamma   90.00
#
_symmetry.space_group_name_H-M   'P 1'
#
loop_
_entity.id
_entity.type
_entity.pdbx_description
1 polymer ?
#
loop_
_entity_poly.entity_id
_entity_poly.type
_entity_poly.pdbx_seq_one_letter_code
_entity_poly.pdbx_strand_id
1 'polypeptide(L)' 'MESAVESASNAYSAWKKISPLARQQTMFRLRDLIIRDTQKLVEKIVQEQGITKSEAESDVGRGVK' A
#
# COMPACT_ATOMS: atom_id res chain seq x y z
N MET A 1 9.52 -15.35 -10.22
CA MET A 1 10.26 -14.23 -9.58
C MET A 1 10.96 -13.36 -10.62
N GLU A 2 11.64 -13.95 -11.61
CA GLU A 2 12.34 -13.21 -12.67
C GLU A 2 11.44 -12.22 -13.43
N SER A 3 10.21 -12.62 -13.77
CA SER A 3 9.23 -11.76 -14.45
C SER A 3 8.87 -10.48 -13.68
N ALA A 4 8.81 -10.55 -12.35
CA ALA A 4 8.54 -9.37 -11.52
C ALA A 4 9.75 -8.42 -11.49
N VAL A 5 10.97 -8.98 -11.48
CA VAL A 5 12.21 -8.20 -11.53
C VAL A 5 12.36 -7.50 -12.88
N GLU A 6 12.10 -8.20 -13.98
CA GLU A 6 12.15 -7.63 -15.33
C GLU A 6 11.12 -6.50 -15.50
N SER A 7 9.89 -6.73 -15.06
CA SER A 7 8.82 -5.71 -15.09
C SER A 7 9.21 -4.44 -14.31
N ALA A 8 9.75 -4.60 -13.10
CA ALA A 8 10.22 -3.49 -12.28
C ALA A 8 11.39 -2.73 -12.94
N SER A 9 12.34 -3.45 -13.53
CA SER A 9 13.48 -2.87 -14.26
C SER A 9 13.02 -2.02 -15.44
N ASN A 10 12.08 -2.53 -16.22
CA ASN A 10 11.51 -1.83 -17.37
C ASN A 10 10.79 -0.54 -16.95
N ALA A 11 9.97 -0.60 -15.90
CA ALA A 11 9.21 0.54 -15.38
C ALA A 11 10.09 1.62 -14.74
N TYR A 12 11.24 1.24 -14.15
CA TYR A 12 12.12 2.15 -13.42
C TYR A 12 12.59 3.34 -14.26
N SER A 13 12.89 3.11 -15.54
CA SER A 13 13.40 4.13 -16.46
C SER A 13 12.45 5.33 -16.63
N ALA A 14 11.13 5.08 -16.60
CA ALA A 14 10.08 6.09 -16.63
C ALA A 14 9.79 6.62 -15.22
N TRP A 15 9.63 5.73 -14.24
CA TRP A 15 9.28 6.10 -12.85
C TRP A 15 10.31 7.04 -12.20
N LYS A 16 11.60 6.85 -12.48
CA LYS A 16 12.67 7.71 -11.92
C LYS A 16 12.60 9.15 -12.41
N LYS A 17 12.07 9.39 -13.62
CA LYS A 17 11.95 10.71 -14.26
C LYS A 17 10.75 11.50 -13.75
N ILE A 18 9.78 10.85 -13.12
CA ILE A 18 8.61 11.50 -12.53
C ILE A 18 9.08 12.37 -11.36
N SER A 19 8.57 13.60 -11.28
CA SER A 19 8.95 14.53 -10.22
C SER A 19 8.63 13.97 -8.84
N PRO A 20 9.43 14.30 -7.80
CA PRO A 20 9.14 13.87 -6.42
C PRO A 20 7.72 14.23 -5.98
N LEU A 21 7.22 15.41 -6.37
CA LEU A 21 5.86 15.87 -6.06
C LEU A 21 4.79 14.95 -6.68
N ALA A 22 4.94 14.58 -7.95
CA ALA A 22 3.98 13.69 -8.60
C ALA A 22 4.01 12.27 -7.99
N ARG A 23 5.19 11.76 -7.61
CA ARG A 23 5.29 10.49 -6.88
C ARG A 23 4.63 10.57 -5.50
N GLN A 24 4.80 11.68 -4.79
CA GLN A 24 4.14 11.94 -3.51
C GLN A 24 2.61 11.95 -3.65
N GLN A 25 2.06 12.60 -4.68
CA GLN A 25 0.62 12.59 -4.95
C GLN A 25 0.07 11.18 -5.18
N THR A 26 0.82 10.31 -5.87
CA THR A 26 0.45 8.89 -6.00
C THR A 26 0.35 8.20 -4.65
N MET A 27 1.30 8.45 -3.73
CA MET A 27 1.27 7.89 -2.37
C MET A 27 0.10 8.44 -1.55
N PHE A 28 -0.25 9.74 -1.67
CA PHE A 28 -1.42 10.29 -1.00
C PHE A 28 -2.74 9.70 -1.50
N ARG A 29 -2.88 9.48 -2.82
CA ARG A 29 -4.06 8.79 -3.36
C ARG A 29 -4.16 7.37 -2.82
N LEU A 30 -3.04 6.65 -2.71
CA LEU A 30 -3.01 5.33 -2.08
C LEU A 30 -3.45 5.40 -0.61
N ARG A 31 -2.92 6.35 0.16
CA ARG A 31 -3.33 6.57 1.55
C ARG A 31 -4.83 6.78 1.68
N ASP A 32 -5.41 7.63 0.82
CA ASP A 32 -6.85 7.93 0.86
C ASP A 32 -7.70 6.68 0.54
N LEU A 33 -7.24 5.83 -0.39
CA LEU A 33 -7.88 4.53 -0.65
C LEU A 33 -7.80 3.59 0.55
N ILE A 34 -6.66 3.54 1.25
CA ILE A 34 -6.50 2.71 2.45
C ILE A 34 -7.43 3.20 3.57
N ILE A 35 -7.51 4.52 3.79
CA ILE A 35 -8.42 5.12 4.77
C ILE A 35 -9.87 4.77 4.43
N ARG A 36 -10.28 4.94 3.16
CA ARG A 36 -11.63 4.59 2.69
C ARG A 36 -11.98 3.13 2.96
N ASP A 37 -11.04 2.23 2.69
CA ASP A 37 -11.28 0.78 2.75
C ASP A 37 -10.78 0.13 4.05
N THR A 38 -10.50 0.91 5.10
CA THR A 38 -9.87 0.44 6.35
C THR A 38 -10.64 -0.73 6.98
N GLN A 39 -11.97 -0.66 7.05
CA GLN A 39 -12.76 -1.74 7.66
C GLN A 39 -12.60 -3.07 6.90
N LYS A 40 -12.59 -3.01 5.57
CA LYS A 40 -12.39 -4.20 4.72
C LYS A 40 -10.99 -4.79 4.90
N LEU A 41 -9.97 -3.95 5.05
CA LEU A 41 -8.61 -4.40 5.30
C LEU A 41 -8.48 -5.05 6.68
N VAL A 42 -9.07 -4.45 7.71
CA VAL A 42 -9.11 -5.00 9.07
C VAL A 42 -9.78 -6.38 9.08
N GLU A 43 -10.95 -6.52 8.45
CA GLU A 43 -11.65 -7.81 8.34
C GLU A 43 -10.78 -8.89 7.67
N LYS A 44 -10.05 -8.52 6.60
CA LYS A 44 -9.17 -9.45 5.89
C LYS A 44 -7.96 -9.86 6.71
N ILE A 45 -7.32 -8.93 7.40
CA ILE A 45 -6.18 -9.22 8.28
C ILE A 45 -6.59 -10.15 9.42
N VAL A 46 -7.73 -9.89 10.06
CA VAL A 46 -8.29 -10.78 11.10
C VAL A 46 -8.57 -12.17 10.52
N GLN A 47 -9.16 -12.25 9.33
CA GLN A 47 -9.46 -13.53 8.67
C GLN A 47 -8.19 -14.33 8.32
N GLU A 48 -7.15 -13.66 7.83
CA GLU A 48 -5.91 -14.32 7.36
C GLU A 48 -4.97 -14.69 8.51
N GLN A 49 -4.90 -13.86 9.56
CA GLN A 49 -3.91 -14.00 10.63
C GLN A 49 -4.49 -14.49 11.96
N GLY A 50 -5.81 -14.42 12.15
CA GLY A 50 -6.48 -14.81 13.39
C GLY A 50 -6.25 -13.86 14.57
N ILE A 51 -5.72 -12.65 14.32
CA ILE A 51 -5.49 -11.62 15.34
C ILE A 51 -6.76 -10.86 15.70
N THR A 52 -6.73 -10.09 16.78
CA THR A 52 -7.87 -9.28 17.20
C THR A 52 -8.10 -8.10 16.25
N LYS A 53 -9.33 -7.59 16.22
CA LYS A 53 -9.71 -6.42 15.42
C LYS A 53 -8.85 -5.18 15.76
N SER A 54 -8.59 -4.93 17.05
CA SER A 54 -7.79 -3.79 17.49
C SER A 54 -6.32 -3.90 17.07
N GLU A 55 -5.76 -5.11 17.01
CA GLU A 55 -4.41 -5.33 16.49
C GLU A 55 -4.37 -5.05 14.98
N ALA A 56 -5.34 -5.56 14.22
CA ALA A 56 -5.45 -5.30 12.79
C ALA A 56 -5.69 -3.81 12.47
N GLU A 57 -6.50 -3.10 13.26
CA GLU A 57 -6.69 -1.64 13.14
C GLU A 57 -5.39 -0.88 13.37
N SER A 58 -4.58 -1.31 14.34
CA SER A 58 -3.26 -0.73 14.59
C SER A 58 -2.32 -0.94 13.39
N ASP A 59 -2.32 -2.13 12.80
CA ASP A 59 -1.46 -2.45 11.65
C ASP A 59 -1.83 -1.66 10.39
N VAL A 60 -3.13 -1.54 10.08
CA VAL A 60 -3.59 -0.66 8.99
C VAL A 60 -3.21 0.79 9.29
N GLY A 61 -3.38 1.23 10.55
CA GLY A 61 -3.00 2.58 10.98
C GLY A 61 -1.50 2.87 10.82
N ARG A 62 -0.61 1.90 11.04
CA ARG A 62 0.85 2.08 10.82
C ARG A 62 1.19 2.29 9.35
N GLY A 63 0.46 1.66 8.42
CA GLY A 63 0.69 1.81 6.98
C GLY A 63 0.21 3.14 6.37
N VAL A 64 -0.54 3.94 7.14
CA VAL A 64 -1.18 5.19 6.70
C VAL A 64 -0.53 6.44 7.32
N LYS A 65 0.09 6.27 8.49
CA LYS A 65 0.74 7.35 9.26
C LYS A 65 1.95 7.96 8.55
#